data_AF-A0A958IDK0-F1
#
_entry.id   AF-A0A958IDK0-F1
#
_cell.length_a   1.000
_cell.length_b   1.000
_cell.length_c   1.000
_cell.angle_alpha   90.00
_cell.angle_beta   90.00
_cell.angle_gamma   90.00
#
_symmetry.space_group_name_H-M   'P 1'
#
loop_
_entity.id
_entity.type
_entity.pdbx_description
1 polymer ?
#
loop_
_entity_poly.entity_id
_entity_poly.type
_entity_poly.pdbx_seq_one_letter_code
_entity_poly.pdbx_strand_id
1 'polypeptide(L)' 'MKILHTADVHIREKDDERWQALAHLLELGKAHQINVLVIAGDLFDSP' A
#
# COMPACT_ATOMS: atom_id res chain seq x y z
N MET A 1 -18.19 4.52 6.11
CA MET A 1 -17.17 4.25 5.08
C MET A 1 -15.82 4.23 5.78
N LYS A 2 -15.02 3.18 5.60
CA LYS A 2 -13.66 3.03 6.17
C LYS A 2 -12.63 3.21 5.06
N ILE A 3 -11.60 3.99 5.33
CA ILE A 3 -10.56 4.32 4.36
C ILE A 3 -9.21 3.94 4.98
N LEU A 4 -8.36 3.23 4.23
CA LEU A 4 -6.93 3.11 4.52
C LEU A 4 -6.23 4.13 3.63
N HIS A 5 -5.54 5.10 4.22
CA HIS A 5 -4.84 6.13 3.48
C HIS A 5 -3.37 6.14 3.88
N THR A 6 -2.49 6.02 2.89
CA THR A 6 -1.04 6.18 3.02
C THR A 6 -0.48 6.94 1.79
N ALA A 7 0.83 7.16 1.74
CA ALA A 7 1.55 7.79 0.65
C ALA A 7 2.97 7.19 0.53
N ASP A 8 3.65 7.47 -0.59
CA ASP A 8 5.10 7.30 -0.79
C ASP A 8 5.66 5.91 -0.42
N VAL A 9 5.08 4.86 -0.99
CA VAL A 9 5.52 3.46 -0.78
C VAL A 9 6.83 3.19 -1.54
N HIS A 10 7.02 3.78 -2.72
CA HIS A 10 8.22 3.67 -3.57
C HIS A 10 8.74 2.24 -3.79
N ILE A 11 7.92 1.33 -4.31
CA ILE A 11 8.33 -0.04 -4.68
C ILE A 11 9.53 0.01 -5.63
N ARG A 12 10.58 -0.77 -5.34
CA ARG A 12 11.80 -0.85 -6.17
C ARG A 12 11.90 -2.16 -6.92
N GLU A 13 11.71 -3.27 -6.22
CA GLU A 13 11.81 -4.61 -6.79
C GLU A 13 10.77 -5.54 -6.19
N LYS A 14 10.47 -6.63 -6.91
CA LYS A 14 9.52 -7.62 -6.42
C LYS A 14 10.11 -8.30 -5.17
N ASP A 15 9.25 -8.50 -4.17
CA ASP A 15 9.55 -9.17 -2.90
C ASP A 15 10.51 -8.40 -1.95
N ASP A 16 10.86 -7.14 -2.25
CA ASP A 16 11.58 -6.26 -1.31
C ASP A 16 10.73 -5.85 -0.11
N GLU A 17 11.35 -5.16 0.85
CA GLU A 17 10.67 -4.67 2.07
C GLU A 17 9.45 -3.80 1.76
N ARG A 18 9.51 -2.94 0.73
CA ARG A 18 8.45 -1.99 0.38
C ARG A 18 7.28 -2.69 -0.31
N TRP A 19 7.57 -3.70 -1.13
CA TRP A 19 6.60 -4.62 -1.69
C TRP A 19 5.89 -5.40 -0.58
N GLN A 20 6.63 -5.95 0.38
CA GLN A 20 6.05 -6.63 1.53
C GLN A 20 5.20 -5.67 2.39
N ALA A 21 5.61 -4.41 2.52
CA ALA A 21 4.81 -3.39 3.20
C ALA A 21 3.47 -3.15 2.49
N LEU A 22 3.46 -3.03 1.15
CA LEU A 22 2.20 -2.93 0.39
C LEU A 22 1.33 -4.19 0.58
N ALA A 23 1.92 -5.39 0.51
CA ALA A 23 1.20 -6.64 0.75
C ALA A 23 0.56 -6.67 2.14
N HIS A 24 1.30 -6.21 3.17
CA HIS A 24 0.79 -6.11 4.53
C HIS A 24 -0.37 -5.10 4.66
N LEU A 25 -0.29 -3.95 3.98
CA LEU A 25 -1.37 -2.96 3.94
C LEU A 25 -2.65 -3.53 3.31
N LEU A 26 -2.52 -4.38 2.28
CA LEU A 26 -3.67 -5.06 1.67
C LEU A 26 -4.31 -6.06 2.64
N GLU A 27 -3.51 -6.82 3.38
CA GLU A 27 -4.03 -7.73 4.41
C GLU A 27 -4.71 -6.98 5.56
N LEU A 28 -4.13 -5.86 6.02
CA LEU A 28 -4.77 -4.96 6.99
C LEU A 28 -6.09 -4.43 6.44
N GLY A 29 -6.13 -3.99 5.18
CA GLY A 29 -7.33 -3.50 4.53
C GLY A 29 -8.47 -4.54 4.53
N LYS A 30 -8.14 -5.79 4.22
CA LYS A 30 -9.07 -6.92 4.29
C LYS A 30 -9.56 -7.16 5.72
N ALA A 31 -8.63 -7.27 6.67
CA ALA A 31 -8.95 -7.53 8.08
C ALA A 31 -9.85 -6.45 8.70
N HIS A 32 -9.64 -5.18 8.32
CA HIS A 32 -10.42 -4.05 8.81
C HIS A 32 -11.69 -3.75 7.98
N GLN A 33 -11.91 -4.49 6.89
CA GLN A 33 -13.03 -4.32 5.96
C GLN A 33 -13.12 -2.87 5.45
N ILE A 34 -12.01 -2.36 4.90
CA ILE A 34 -11.99 -1.02 4.32
C ILE A 34 -12.81 -0.98 3.03
N ASN A 35 -13.38 0.18 2.73
CA ASN A 35 -14.09 0.41 1.47
C ASN A 35 -13.15 0.92 0.38
N VAL A 36 -12.12 1.69 0.76
CA VAL A 36 -11.18 2.33 -0.17
C VAL A 36 -9.77 2.28 0.44
N LEU A 37 -8.80 1.91 -0.39
CA LEU A 37 -7.38 2.13 -0.16
C LEU A 37 -6.93 3.30 -1.02
N VAL A 38 -6.31 4.31 -0.42
CA VAL A 38 -5.74 5.47 -1.11
C VAL A 38 -4.23 5.49 -0.89
N ILE A 39 -3.47 5.45 -1.97
CA ILE A 39 -2.03 5.76 -2.01
C ILE A 39 -1.91 7.17 -2.63
N ALA A 40 -1.62 8.19 -1.84
CA ALA A 40 -1.51 9.57 -2.32
C ALA A 40 -0.05 10.02 -2.42
N GLY A 41 0.68 9.42 -3.36
CA GLY A 41 2.10 9.66 -3.57
C GLY A 41 2.68 8.57 -4.46
N ASP A 42 4.00 8.47 -4.46
CA ASP A 42 4.69 7.58 -5.39
C ASP A 42 4.58 6.12 -4.93
N LEU A 43 3.85 5.32 -5.72
CA LEU A 43 3.75 3.89 -5.50
C LEU A 43 5.04 3.18 -5.94
N PHE A 44 5.70 3.67 -6.98
CA PHE A 44 6.92 3.10 -7.57
C PHE A 44 8.08 4.08 -7.41
N ASP A 45 9.29 3.58 -7.15
CA ASP A 45 10.53 4.39 -7.02
C ASP A 45 10.98 4.96 -8.39
N SER A 46 10.53 4.35 -9.49
CA SER A 46 10.76 4.79 -10.87
C SER A 46 9.50 4.62 -11.73
N PRO A 47 9.37 5.40 -12.83
CA PRO A 47 8.26 5.27 -13.79
C PRO A 47 8.15 3.89 -14.45
#